data_AF-A0A6N8NMK4-F1
#
_entry.id   AF-A0A6N8NMK4-F1
#
_cell.length_a   1.000
_cell.length_b   1.000
_cell.length_c   1.000
_cell.angle_alpha   90.00
_cell.angle_beta   90.00
_cell.angle_gamma   90.00
#
_symmetry.space_group_name_H-M   'P 1'
#
loop_
_entity.id
_entity.type
_entity.pdbx_description
1 polymer ?
#
loop_
_entity_poly.entity_id
_entity_poly.type
_entity_poly.pdbx_seq_one_letter_code
_entity_poly.pdbx_strand_id
1 'polypeptide(L)'
;VLLSQDFPALKVIKLEQNYRSSGRILKAANILIANNPHVFEKRLFSELGYGTELKVLSANNEEHEAERVTGELIAHHFVNKTQYKDYAILYRGNHQSRVFEKFLMQNRIPYKISGGTSFFSRPEIKDLLAYLRVLTNPDDDSAFLRIVNTPKREIGPATLKKLGEWAMTRNKSMFTASFDMGLSQTLSGRGYEALTRFTHWLAEIQRLAEREPIAAVRDLIHGMDYESWLYETSPSPKAAEMRMKNVNQLFSWMTEMLEGSELDEPMTLTQVVTRFTLRDMMERGESEEELDQVQLMTLHASKGLEFPYVYMVGMEEGFLPHQSSIDEDNIDEERRLAYVGITRAQKELTFTLCKERRQYGELVRPEPSRFLLELPQDDLIWEQERKVVSAEERMQKGQSHLANLKAMMAAKRGK
;
A
#
# COMPACT_ATOMS: atom_id res chain seq x y z
N VAL A 1 -27.01 -26.50 -9.13
CA VAL A 1 -26.97 -27.70 -10.02
C VAL A 1 -28.13 -27.61 -11.01
N LEU A 2 -28.30 -26.45 -11.66
CA LEU A 2 -29.42 -26.23 -12.57
C LEU A 2 -29.10 -26.76 -13.97
N LEU A 3 -27.86 -26.57 -14.42
CA LEU A 3 -27.45 -26.94 -15.79
C LEU A 3 -27.64 -28.43 -16.14
N SER A 4 -27.45 -29.35 -15.19
CA SER A 4 -27.68 -30.79 -15.42
C SER A 4 -29.17 -31.18 -15.38
N GLN A 5 -30.02 -30.35 -14.77
CA GLN A 5 -31.47 -30.51 -14.80
C GLN A 5 -32.05 -29.90 -16.08
N ASP A 6 -31.56 -28.72 -16.47
CA ASP A 6 -31.97 -28.00 -17.67
C ASP A 6 -31.52 -28.71 -18.97
N PHE A 7 -30.38 -29.40 -18.93
CA PHE A 7 -29.82 -30.13 -20.07
C PHE A 7 -29.57 -31.60 -19.74
N PRO A 8 -30.55 -32.50 -19.94
CA PRO A 8 -30.43 -33.92 -19.60
C PRO A 8 -29.31 -34.68 -20.34
N ALA A 9 -28.89 -34.17 -21.50
CA ALA A 9 -27.80 -34.73 -22.30
C ALA A 9 -26.42 -34.10 -21.99
N LEU A 10 -26.31 -33.32 -20.91
CA LEU A 10 -25.06 -32.65 -20.52
C LEU A 10 -23.95 -33.67 -20.26
N LYS A 11 -22.82 -33.50 -20.96
CA LYS A 11 -21.59 -34.27 -20.71
C LYS A 11 -20.59 -33.39 -19.97
N VAL A 12 -20.32 -33.74 -18.71
CA VAL A 12 -19.36 -33.02 -17.88
C VAL A 12 -17.95 -33.52 -18.19
N ILE A 13 -17.10 -32.63 -18.70
CA ILE A 13 -15.66 -32.88 -18.88
C ILE A 13 -14.91 -32.15 -17.77
N LYS A 14 -14.14 -32.89 -16.98
CA LYS A 14 -13.35 -32.34 -15.87
C LYS A 14 -11.90 -32.18 -16.33
N LEU A 15 -11.37 -30.95 -16.25
CA LEU A 15 -9.95 -30.66 -16.47
C LEU A 15 -9.23 -30.66 -15.12
N GLU A 16 -8.47 -31.70 -14.83
CA GLU A 16 -7.89 -31.96 -13.50
C GLU A 16 -6.38 -31.67 -13.42
N GLN A 17 -5.69 -31.61 -14.55
CA GLN A 17 -4.28 -31.27 -14.59
C GLN A 17 -4.09 -29.75 -14.47
N ASN A 18 -3.25 -29.33 -13.53
CA ASN A 18 -2.83 -27.96 -13.33
C ASN A 18 -1.37 -27.81 -13.78
N TYR A 19 -1.12 -26.78 -14.61
CA TYR A 19 0.19 -26.50 -15.20
C TYR A 19 0.89 -25.30 -14.56
N ARG A 20 0.29 -24.70 -13.52
CA ARG A 20 0.71 -23.43 -12.94
C ARG A 20 1.50 -23.63 -11.65
N SER A 21 0.90 -24.34 -10.70
CA SER A 21 1.32 -24.37 -9.31
C SER A 21 2.12 -25.63 -9.00
N SER A 22 3.06 -25.50 -8.07
CA SER A 22 3.79 -26.63 -7.51
C SER A 22 2.85 -27.64 -6.84
N GLY A 23 3.29 -28.90 -6.75
CA GLY A 23 2.49 -29.98 -6.19
C GLY A 23 2.02 -29.69 -4.75
N ARG A 24 2.85 -29.05 -3.93
CA ARG A 24 2.54 -28.70 -2.54
C ARG A 24 1.46 -27.62 -2.44
N ILE A 25 1.53 -26.56 -3.25
CA ILE A 25 0.48 -25.53 -3.29
C ILE A 25 -0.86 -26.15 -3.68
N LEU A 26 -0.87 -27.05 -4.67
CA LEU A 26 -2.11 -27.73 -5.07
C LEU A 26 -2.62 -28.71 -4.04
N LYS A 27 -1.73 -29.45 -3.35
CA LYS A 27 -2.14 -30.31 -2.24
C LYS A 27 -2.85 -29.48 -1.17
N ALA A 28 -2.27 -28.36 -0.77
CA ALA A 28 -2.86 -27.43 0.18
C ALA A 28 -4.22 -26.90 -0.29
N ALA A 29 -4.32 -26.43 -1.54
CA ALA A 29 -5.57 -25.94 -2.12
C ALA A 29 -6.67 -27.02 -2.16
N ASN A 30 -6.34 -28.24 -2.62
CA ASN A 30 -7.30 -29.36 -2.68
C ASN A 30 -7.80 -29.75 -1.28
N ILE A 31 -6.92 -29.79 -0.28
CA ILE A 31 -7.29 -30.14 1.09
C ILE A 31 -8.20 -29.07 1.68
N LEU A 32 -7.86 -27.78 1.51
CA LEU A 32 -8.70 -26.69 1.99
C LEU A 32 -10.10 -26.79 1.40
N ILE A 33 -10.21 -26.86 0.07
CA ILE A 33 -11.51 -26.82 -0.60
C ILE A 33 -12.34 -28.08 -0.33
N ALA A 34 -11.74 -29.22 0.03
CA ALA A 34 -12.44 -30.45 0.38
C ALA A 34 -13.33 -30.31 1.63
N ASN A 35 -13.10 -29.29 2.48
CA ASN A 35 -13.98 -29.01 3.62
C ASN A 35 -15.33 -28.39 3.20
N ASN A 36 -15.47 -27.89 1.96
CA ASN A 36 -16.76 -27.46 1.43
C ASN A 36 -17.59 -28.65 0.92
N PRO A 37 -18.93 -28.54 0.92
CA PRO A 37 -19.78 -29.47 0.21
C PRO A 37 -19.53 -29.39 -1.30
N HIS A 38 -19.33 -30.56 -1.93
CA HIS A 38 -19.09 -30.69 -3.36
C HIS A 38 -20.25 -31.41 -4.06
N VAL A 39 -20.70 -30.82 -5.16
CA VAL A 39 -21.59 -31.50 -6.11
C VAL A 39 -20.79 -32.39 -7.05
N PHE A 40 -19.57 -31.96 -7.39
CA PHE A 40 -18.68 -32.68 -8.29
C PHE A 40 -17.34 -32.91 -7.61
N GLU A 41 -17.02 -34.19 -7.38
CA GLU A 41 -15.68 -34.58 -6.95
C GLU A 41 -14.65 -34.23 -8.02
N LYS A 42 -13.64 -33.46 -7.64
CA LYS A 42 -12.54 -33.07 -8.51
C LYS A 42 -11.29 -32.90 -7.67
N ARG A 43 -10.17 -33.48 -8.12
CA ARG A 43 -8.88 -33.30 -7.47
C ARG A 43 -7.86 -32.81 -8.48
N LEU A 44 -7.29 -31.64 -8.23
CA LEU A 44 -6.23 -31.11 -9.09
C LEU A 44 -4.91 -31.82 -8.82
N PHE A 45 -4.13 -32.08 -9.86
CA PHE A 45 -2.75 -32.54 -9.74
C PHE A 45 -1.83 -31.73 -10.66
N SER A 46 -0.54 -31.70 -10.36
CA SER A 46 0.49 -31.02 -11.17
C SER A 46 1.64 -31.97 -11.42
N GLU A 47 2.23 -31.85 -12.61
CA GLU A 47 3.48 -32.55 -12.98
C GLU A 47 4.72 -31.72 -12.63
N LEU A 48 4.55 -30.48 -12.16
CA LEU A 48 5.65 -29.69 -11.62
C LEU A 48 6.18 -30.34 -10.34
N GLY A 49 7.41 -29.99 -9.98
CA GLY A 49 8.02 -30.41 -8.72
C GLY A 49 7.15 -30.06 -7.51
N TYR A 50 7.36 -30.79 -6.41
CA TYR A 50 6.54 -30.63 -5.21
C TYR A 50 6.64 -29.21 -4.61
N GLY A 51 7.79 -28.55 -4.68
CA GLY A 51 7.98 -27.14 -4.29
C GLY A 51 8.53 -26.93 -2.88
N THR A 52 8.62 -25.67 -2.44
CA THR A 52 9.07 -25.24 -1.10
C THR A 52 7.91 -25.20 -0.11
N GLU A 53 8.19 -25.23 1.20
CA GLU A 53 7.15 -25.30 2.23
C GLU A 53 6.34 -24.01 2.32
N LEU A 54 5.09 -24.12 2.73
CA LEU A 54 4.20 -22.97 2.90
C LEU A 54 4.54 -22.29 4.22
N LYS A 55 5.02 -21.05 4.18
CA LYS A 55 5.42 -20.33 5.39
C LYS A 55 4.20 -19.65 6.01
N VAL A 56 4.11 -19.66 7.34
CA VAL A 56 3.14 -18.87 8.11
C VAL A 56 3.92 -17.97 9.06
N LEU A 57 3.99 -16.68 8.73
CA LEU A 57 4.71 -15.67 9.51
C LEU A 57 3.75 -15.00 10.49
N SER A 58 4.22 -14.78 11.71
CA SER A 58 3.46 -14.06 12.73
C SER A 58 4.07 -12.69 12.98
N ALA A 59 3.26 -11.65 12.86
CA ALA A 59 3.61 -10.28 13.17
C ALA A 59 2.99 -9.83 14.48
N ASN A 60 3.53 -8.78 15.09
CA ASN A 60 3.01 -8.28 16.36
C ASN A 60 1.76 -7.43 16.14
N ASN A 61 1.76 -6.61 15.08
CA ASN A 61 0.66 -5.75 14.68
C ASN A 61 0.64 -5.54 13.17
N GLU A 62 -0.36 -4.80 12.67
CA GLU A 62 -0.54 -4.54 11.24
C GLU A 62 0.65 -3.83 10.57
N GLU A 63 1.38 -2.99 11.31
CA GLU A 63 2.58 -2.33 10.79
C GLU A 63 3.75 -3.30 10.69
N HIS A 64 4.00 -4.09 11.74
CA HIS A 64 5.04 -5.12 11.75
C HIS A 64 4.78 -6.20 10.69
N GLU A 65 3.51 -6.49 10.38
CA GLU A 65 3.15 -7.41 9.28
C GLU A 65 3.62 -6.88 7.93
N ALA A 66 3.31 -5.62 7.63
CA ALA A 66 3.70 -4.98 6.39
C ALA A 66 5.22 -4.76 6.29
N GLU A 67 5.86 -4.38 7.39
CA GLU A 67 7.31 -4.32 7.50
C GLU A 67 7.94 -5.68 7.19
N ARG A 68 7.43 -6.76 7.80
CA ARG A 68 8.00 -8.10 7.64
C ARG A 68 7.81 -8.63 6.23
N VAL A 69 6.62 -8.48 5.65
CA VAL A 69 6.37 -8.86 4.24
C VAL A 69 7.29 -8.08 3.30
N THR A 70 7.44 -6.78 3.52
CA THR A 70 8.33 -5.94 2.72
C THR A 70 9.79 -6.38 2.85
N GLY A 71 10.25 -6.67 4.07
CA GLY A 71 11.61 -7.15 4.35
C GLY A 71 11.90 -8.52 3.73
N GLU A 72 10.99 -9.49 3.86
CA GLU A 72 11.11 -10.81 3.22
C GLU A 72 11.11 -10.69 1.69
N LEU A 73 10.27 -9.81 1.12
CA LEU A 73 10.24 -9.54 -0.31
C LEU A 73 11.59 -8.97 -0.79
N ILE A 74 12.15 -7.96 -0.10
CA ILE A 74 13.46 -7.40 -0.44
C ILE A 74 14.55 -8.46 -0.36
N ALA A 75 14.57 -9.25 0.72
CA ALA A 75 15.58 -10.29 0.93
C ALA A 75 15.49 -11.37 -0.15
N HIS A 76 14.29 -11.86 -0.44
CA HIS A 76 14.05 -12.86 -1.47
C HIS A 76 14.40 -12.31 -2.86
N HIS A 77 14.00 -11.07 -3.18
CA HIS A 77 14.35 -10.39 -4.43
C HIS A 77 15.87 -10.27 -4.61
N PHE A 78 16.57 -9.87 -3.56
CA PHE A 78 18.01 -9.66 -3.59
C PHE A 78 18.80 -10.97 -3.77
N VAL A 79 18.41 -12.03 -3.05
CA VAL A 79 19.08 -13.34 -3.08
C VAL A 79 18.78 -14.08 -4.38
N ASN A 80 17.51 -14.12 -4.79
CA ASN A 80 17.06 -14.92 -5.93
C ASN A 80 17.09 -14.18 -7.27
N LYS A 81 17.43 -12.87 -7.29
CA LYS A 81 17.51 -12.04 -8.51
C LYS A 81 16.24 -12.06 -9.36
N THR A 82 15.09 -12.13 -8.70
CA THR A 82 13.75 -12.08 -9.30
C THR A 82 13.32 -10.65 -9.60
N GLN A 83 12.21 -10.44 -10.29
CA GLN A 83 11.64 -9.12 -10.57
C GLN A 83 10.54 -8.77 -9.55
N TYR A 84 10.31 -7.49 -9.25
CA TYR A 84 9.18 -7.05 -8.39
C TYR A 84 7.81 -7.49 -8.92
N LYS A 85 7.64 -7.56 -10.25
CA LYS A 85 6.39 -8.09 -10.86
C LYS A 85 6.12 -9.57 -10.59
N ASP A 86 7.11 -10.32 -10.11
CA ASP A 86 6.95 -11.73 -9.75
C ASP A 86 6.21 -11.90 -8.40
N TYR A 87 6.01 -10.81 -7.65
CA TYR A 87 5.43 -10.82 -6.32
C TYR A 87 4.02 -10.24 -6.31
N ALA A 88 3.12 -10.93 -5.60
CA ALA A 88 1.80 -10.40 -5.26
C ALA A 88 1.52 -10.45 -3.76
N ILE A 89 0.88 -9.40 -3.24
CA ILE A 89 0.35 -9.29 -1.89
C ILE A 89 -1.18 -9.30 -2.00
N LEU A 90 -1.79 -10.38 -1.51
CA LEU A 90 -3.23 -10.63 -1.57
C LEU A 90 -3.86 -10.42 -0.20
N TYR A 91 -4.88 -9.58 -0.14
CA TYR A 91 -5.62 -9.27 1.08
C TYR A 91 -7.14 -9.45 0.89
N ARG A 92 -7.89 -9.56 1.98
CA ARG A 92 -9.36 -9.69 1.91
C ARG A 92 -10.03 -8.36 1.54
N GLY A 93 -9.57 -7.25 2.13
CA GLY A 93 -10.19 -5.94 1.99
C GLY A 93 -9.21 -4.82 1.67
N ASN A 94 -9.64 -3.85 0.85
CA ASN A 94 -8.80 -2.73 0.40
C ASN A 94 -8.24 -1.85 1.53
N HIS A 95 -8.81 -1.89 2.74
CA HIS A 95 -8.25 -1.12 3.86
C HIS A 95 -6.88 -1.67 4.31
N GLN A 96 -6.61 -2.96 4.09
CA GLN A 96 -5.32 -3.58 4.41
C GLN A 96 -4.21 -3.06 3.49
N SER A 97 -4.50 -2.61 2.26
CA SER A 97 -3.46 -2.16 1.31
C SER A 97 -2.62 -1.02 1.87
N ARG A 98 -3.25 -0.10 2.63
CA ARG A 98 -2.65 1.18 3.05
C ARG A 98 -1.33 1.02 3.80
N VAL A 99 -1.25 0.03 4.69
CA VAL A 99 -0.03 -0.20 5.46
C VAL A 99 1.07 -0.81 4.59
N PHE A 100 0.73 -1.70 3.66
CA PHE A 100 1.69 -2.21 2.67
C PHE A 100 2.16 -1.10 1.71
N GLU A 101 1.25 -0.21 1.28
CA GLU A 101 1.58 0.97 0.48
C GLU A 101 2.64 1.84 1.18
N LYS A 102 2.48 2.07 2.50
CA LYS A 102 3.43 2.82 3.34
C LYS A 102 4.83 2.19 3.29
N PHE A 103 4.94 0.91 3.65
CA PHE A 103 6.25 0.24 3.78
C PHE A 103 6.94 0.00 2.44
N LEU A 104 6.19 -0.35 1.38
CA LEU A 104 6.76 -0.48 0.04
C LEU A 104 7.30 0.87 -0.46
N MET A 105 6.55 1.96 -0.25
CA MET A 105 7.00 3.31 -0.61
C MET A 105 8.22 3.76 0.22
N GLN A 106 8.23 3.50 1.53
CA GLN A 106 9.39 3.80 2.39
C GLN A 106 10.66 3.11 1.88
N ASN A 107 10.53 1.86 1.41
CA ASN A 107 11.64 1.10 0.83
C ASN A 107 11.87 1.35 -0.67
N ARG A 108 11.18 2.33 -1.27
CA ARG A 108 11.27 2.68 -2.70
C ARG A 108 10.96 1.50 -3.64
N ILE A 109 10.06 0.62 -3.20
CA ILE A 109 9.62 -0.53 -3.98
C ILE A 109 8.42 -0.10 -4.84
N PRO A 110 8.50 -0.25 -6.17
CA PRO A 110 7.38 0.04 -7.05
C PRO A 110 6.25 -0.97 -6.82
N TYR A 111 5.00 -0.49 -6.81
CA TYR A 111 3.84 -1.35 -6.61
C TYR A 111 2.59 -0.86 -7.35
N LYS A 112 1.67 -1.78 -7.68
CA LYS A 112 0.36 -1.48 -8.30
C LYS A 112 -0.78 -1.99 -7.44
N ILE A 113 -1.85 -1.22 -7.34
CA ILE A 113 -3.10 -1.67 -6.72
C ILE A 113 -4.11 -2.06 -7.79
N SER A 114 -4.62 -3.29 -7.70
CA SER A 114 -5.67 -3.80 -8.59
C SER A 114 -6.97 -4.01 -7.82
N GLY A 115 -8.10 -3.53 -8.39
CA GLY A 115 -9.42 -3.66 -7.78
C GLY A 115 -9.71 -2.67 -6.63
N GLY A 116 -8.97 -1.56 -6.56
CA GLY A 116 -9.17 -0.50 -5.58
C GLY A 116 -8.56 0.82 -6.02
N THR A 117 -8.92 1.91 -5.33
CA THR A 117 -8.27 3.21 -5.51
C THR A 117 -7.08 3.32 -4.56
N SER A 118 -5.90 3.61 -5.10
CA SER A 118 -4.70 3.93 -4.31
C SER A 118 -5.00 4.99 -3.26
N PHE A 119 -4.35 4.91 -2.10
CA PHE A 119 -4.45 5.94 -1.07
C PHE A 119 -4.05 7.32 -1.61
N PHE A 120 -2.99 7.40 -2.42
CA PHE A 120 -2.46 8.62 -3.02
C PHE A 120 -3.33 9.18 -4.14
N SER A 121 -4.21 8.35 -4.72
CA SER A 121 -5.14 8.78 -5.76
C SER A 121 -6.31 9.62 -5.23
N ARG A 122 -6.57 9.57 -3.91
CA ARG A 122 -7.74 10.20 -3.27
C ARG A 122 -7.70 11.73 -3.36
N PRO A 123 -8.84 12.42 -3.61
CA PRO A 123 -8.86 13.86 -3.78
C PRO A 123 -8.25 14.61 -2.59
N GLU A 124 -8.64 14.24 -1.36
CA GLU A 124 -8.14 14.88 -0.14
C GLU A 124 -6.63 14.72 0.06
N ILE A 125 -6.07 13.60 -0.39
CA ILE A 125 -4.63 13.34 -0.32
C ILE A 125 -3.90 14.16 -1.39
N LYS A 126 -4.42 14.19 -2.62
CA LYS A 126 -3.86 15.01 -3.69
C LYS A 126 -3.89 16.51 -3.38
N ASP A 127 -4.92 16.97 -2.69
CA ASP A 127 -5.03 18.37 -2.26
C ASP A 127 -3.94 18.69 -1.23
N LEU A 128 -3.82 17.89 -0.17
CA LEU A 128 -2.77 18.08 0.84
C LEU A 128 -1.37 17.97 0.22
N LEU A 129 -1.12 17.00 -0.65
CA LEU A 129 0.16 16.87 -1.36
C LEU A 129 0.47 18.06 -2.25
N ALA A 130 -0.52 18.68 -2.89
CA ALA A 130 -0.29 19.87 -3.68
C ALA A 130 0.09 21.07 -2.81
N TYR A 131 -0.48 21.22 -1.61
CA TYR A 131 0.00 22.22 -0.66
C TYR A 131 1.46 21.96 -0.26
N LEU A 132 1.79 20.73 0.13
CA LEU A 132 3.15 20.36 0.51
C LEU A 132 4.16 20.58 -0.63
N ARG A 133 3.76 20.27 -1.87
CA ARG A 133 4.56 20.55 -3.08
C ARG A 133 4.85 22.03 -3.23
N VAL A 134 3.85 22.91 -3.13
CA VAL A 134 4.07 24.37 -3.22
C VAL A 134 4.95 24.89 -2.07
N LEU A 135 4.80 24.36 -0.84
CA LEU A 135 5.66 24.73 0.29
C LEU A 135 7.14 24.40 0.03
N THR A 136 7.42 23.22 -0.53
CA THR A 136 8.79 22.77 -0.82
C THR A 136 9.34 23.23 -2.17
N ASN A 137 8.46 23.55 -3.11
CA ASN A 137 8.77 23.99 -4.47
C ASN A 137 7.72 25.03 -4.93
N PRO A 138 7.96 26.32 -4.67
CA PRO A 138 7.11 27.42 -5.14
C PRO A 138 6.91 27.50 -6.65
N ASP A 139 7.76 26.83 -7.44
CA ASP A 139 7.70 26.86 -8.89
C ASP A 139 6.76 25.81 -9.50
N ASP A 140 6.06 25.07 -8.65
CA ASP A 140 5.09 24.06 -9.06
C ASP A 140 3.69 24.66 -9.36
N ASP A 141 3.55 25.26 -10.55
CA ASP A 141 2.29 25.87 -10.99
C ASP A 141 1.12 24.88 -11.06
N SER A 142 1.41 23.60 -11.33
CA SER A 142 0.40 22.53 -11.36
C SER A 142 -0.20 22.30 -9.97
N ALA A 143 0.65 22.24 -8.95
CA ALA A 143 0.23 22.15 -7.56
C ALA A 143 -0.49 23.43 -7.10
N PHE A 144 0.05 24.60 -7.45
CA PHE A 144 -0.56 25.90 -7.12
C PHE A 144 -1.98 26.03 -7.69
N LEU A 145 -2.18 25.73 -8.97
CA LEU A 145 -3.49 25.78 -9.63
C LEU A 145 -4.53 24.84 -8.99
N ARG A 146 -4.08 23.71 -8.42
CA ARG A 146 -4.96 22.76 -7.72
C ARG A 146 -5.49 23.34 -6.40
N ILE A 147 -4.63 24.01 -5.64
CA ILE A 147 -4.92 24.41 -4.25
C ILE A 147 -5.45 25.83 -4.10
N VAL A 148 -5.18 26.70 -5.09
CA VAL A 148 -5.46 28.15 -4.99
C VAL A 148 -6.91 28.46 -4.61
N ASN A 149 -7.86 27.62 -5.04
CA ASN A 149 -9.27 27.77 -4.71
C ASN A 149 -9.86 26.51 -4.03
N THR A 150 -9.00 25.67 -3.44
CA THR A 150 -9.37 24.45 -2.70
C THR A 150 -8.71 24.46 -1.32
N PRO A 151 -9.40 24.78 -0.21
CA PRO A 151 -10.81 25.18 -0.10
C PRO A 151 -11.18 26.49 -0.82
N LYS A 152 -12.49 26.73 -1.05
CA LYS A 152 -13.00 27.90 -1.79
C LYS A 152 -12.53 29.22 -1.16
N ARG A 153 -11.94 30.09 -1.98
CA ARG A 153 -11.38 31.40 -1.56
C ARG A 153 -11.79 32.57 -2.46
N GLU A 154 -12.80 32.38 -3.31
CA GLU A 154 -13.25 33.36 -4.30
C GLU A 154 -12.19 33.76 -5.34
N ILE A 155 -11.18 32.92 -5.57
CA ILE A 155 -10.17 33.14 -6.60
C ILE A 155 -10.66 32.51 -7.91
N GLY A 156 -11.32 33.33 -8.74
CA GLY A 156 -11.95 32.90 -9.99
C GLY A 156 -10.98 32.72 -11.17
N PRO A 157 -11.45 32.11 -12.27
CA PRO A 157 -10.62 31.84 -13.45
C PRO A 157 -10.08 33.11 -14.13
N ALA A 158 -10.81 34.23 -14.07
CA ALA A 158 -10.33 35.51 -14.60
C ALA A 158 -9.12 36.04 -13.82
N THR A 159 -9.10 35.86 -12.50
CA THR A 159 -7.97 36.20 -11.63
C THR A 159 -6.75 35.34 -11.95
N LEU A 160 -6.96 34.01 -12.07
CA LEU A 160 -5.90 33.07 -12.42
C LEU A 160 -5.33 33.32 -13.82
N LYS A 161 -6.18 33.66 -14.80
CA LYS A 161 -5.74 34.02 -16.14
C LYS A 161 -4.79 35.22 -16.13
N LYS A 162 -5.18 36.31 -15.46
CA LYS A 162 -4.36 37.52 -15.34
C LYS A 162 -3.05 37.26 -14.60
N LEU A 163 -3.09 36.49 -13.51
CA LEU A 163 -1.90 36.06 -12.79
C LEU A 163 -0.98 35.24 -13.69
N GLY A 164 -1.51 34.28 -14.45
CA GLY A 164 -0.76 33.44 -15.37
C GLY A 164 -0.13 34.23 -16.51
N GLU A 165 -0.86 35.18 -17.12
CA GLU A 165 -0.32 36.08 -18.15
C GLU A 165 0.83 36.94 -17.59
N TRP A 166 0.68 37.44 -16.36
CA TRP A 166 1.74 38.17 -15.67
C TRP A 166 2.96 37.26 -15.37
N ALA A 167 2.73 36.09 -14.82
CA ALA A 167 3.78 35.11 -14.51
C ALA A 167 4.57 34.72 -15.78
N MET A 168 3.86 34.44 -16.89
CA MET A 168 4.44 34.09 -18.19
C MET A 168 5.31 35.20 -18.76
N THR A 169 4.80 36.44 -18.77
CA THR A 169 5.56 37.59 -19.30
C THR A 169 6.83 37.90 -18.51
N ARG A 170 6.92 37.46 -17.26
CA ARG A 170 8.07 37.66 -16.36
C ARG A 170 8.89 36.38 -16.17
N ASN A 171 8.56 35.29 -16.87
CA ASN A 171 9.21 33.97 -16.79
C ASN A 171 9.43 33.48 -15.35
N LYS A 172 8.36 33.48 -14.55
CA LYS A 172 8.37 32.94 -13.19
C LYS A 172 7.07 32.24 -12.86
N SER A 173 7.05 31.49 -11.77
CA SER A 173 5.87 30.79 -11.28
C SER A 173 4.74 31.73 -10.84
N MET A 174 3.51 31.23 -10.89
CA MET A 174 2.31 31.93 -10.45
C MET A 174 2.37 32.31 -8.97
N PHE A 175 2.95 31.45 -8.13
CA PHE A 175 3.12 31.76 -6.71
C PHE A 175 4.06 32.95 -6.52
N THR A 176 5.25 32.92 -7.12
CA THR A 176 6.22 34.02 -7.04
C THR A 176 5.68 35.31 -7.66
N ALA A 177 5.00 35.19 -8.81
CA ALA A 177 4.33 36.30 -9.48
C ALA A 177 3.25 36.99 -8.63
N SER A 178 2.63 36.28 -7.67
CA SER A 178 1.60 36.84 -6.80
C SER A 178 2.12 37.97 -5.88
N PHE A 179 3.43 38.02 -5.64
CA PHE A 179 4.08 39.04 -4.80
C PHE A 179 4.59 40.25 -5.58
N ASP A 180 4.47 40.24 -6.91
CA ASP A 180 4.92 41.37 -7.72
C ASP A 180 4.06 42.60 -7.49
N MET A 181 4.71 43.71 -7.12
CA MET A 181 4.03 45.00 -7.02
C MET A 181 3.31 45.38 -8.34
N GLY A 182 3.90 45.04 -9.48
CA GLY A 182 3.35 45.32 -10.81
C GLY A 182 2.08 44.54 -11.16
N LEU A 183 1.79 43.41 -10.49
CA LEU A 183 0.57 42.63 -10.71
C LEU A 183 -0.69 43.45 -10.40
N SER A 184 -0.61 44.34 -9.41
CA SER A 184 -1.73 45.22 -9.02
C SER A 184 -2.25 46.13 -10.16
N GLN A 185 -1.43 46.37 -11.18
CA GLN A 185 -1.79 47.17 -12.35
C GLN A 185 -2.69 46.40 -13.34
N THR A 186 -2.60 45.08 -13.37
CA THR A 186 -3.36 44.22 -14.29
C THR A 186 -4.52 43.51 -13.58
N LEU A 187 -4.36 43.21 -12.30
CA LEU A 187 -5.30 42.51 -11.45
C LEU A 187 -5.59 43.33 -10.18
N SER A 188 -6.84 43.73 -9.99
CA SER A 188 -7.29 44.52 -8.84
C SER A 188 -8.66 44.03 -8.32
N GLY A 189 -9.11 44.59 -7.18
CA GLY A 189 -10.38 44.26 -6.55
C GLY A 189 -10.37 42.94 -5.77
N ARG A 190 -11.56 42.37 -5.52
CA ARG A 190 -11.75 41.20 -4.63
C ARG A 190 -10.86 40.00 -4.98
N GLY A 191 -10.68 39.71 -6.27
CA GLY A 191 -9.84 38.59 -6.71
C GLY A 191 -8.35 38.80 -6.36
N TYR A 192 -7.86 40.04 -6.40
CA TYR A 192 -6.50 40.38 -5.99
C TYR A 192 -6.32 40.27 -4.47
N GLU A 193 -7.28 40.78 -3.70
CA GLU A 193 -7.26 40.67 -2.23
C GLU A 193 -7.30 39.21 -1.76
N ALA A 194 -8.16 38.39 -2.38
CA ALA A 194 -8.23 36.96 -2.07
C ALA A 194 -6.92 36.23 -2.41
N LEU A 195 -6.33 36.52 -3.58
CA LEU A 195 -5.06 35.94 -4.02
C LEU A 195 -3.93 36.32 -3.07
N THR A 196 -3.77 37.61 -2.78
CA THR A 196 -2.69 38.11 -1.91
C THR A 196 -2.83 37.56 -0.49
N ARG A 197 -4.04 37.56 0.09
CA ARG A 197 -4.29 36.95 1.40
C ARG A 197 -3.87 35.47 1.43
N PHE A 198 -4.22 34.72 0.39
CA PHE A 198 -3.86 33.31 0.28
C PHE A 198 -2.34 33.10 0.16
N THR A 199 -1.66 33.79 -0.76
CA THR A 199 -0.24 33.57 -0.98
C THR A 199 0.63 34.10 0.15
N HIS A 200 0.24 35.17 0.83
CA HIS A 200 0.92 35.64 2.04
C HIS A 200 0.79 34.64 3.19
N TRP A 201 -0.42 34.12 3.43
CA TRP A 201 -0.62 33.06 4.42
C TRP A 201 0.25 31.84 4.10
N LEU A 202 0.27 31.39 2.84
CA LEU A 202 1.07 30.24 2.43
C LEU A 202 2.58 30.50 2.56
N ALA A 203 3.04 31.73 2.32
CA ALA A 203 4.44 32.12 2.52
C ALA A 203 4.85 32.18 4.01
N GLU A 204 3.92 32.53 4.93
CA GLU A 204 4.18 32.40 6.37
C GLU A 204 4.34 30.93 6.77
N ILE A 205 3.46 30.06 6.27
CA ILE A 205 3.57 28.61 6.52
C ILE A 205 4.88 28.06 5.94
N GLN A 206 5.30 28.53 4.76
CA GLN A 206 6.58 28.15 4.17
C GLN A 206 7.76 28.54 5.06
N ARG A 207 7.78 29.77 5.59
CA ARG A 207 8.81 30.23 6.54
C ARG A 207 8.82 29.41 7.83
N LEU A 208 7.65 29.01 8.32
CA LEU A 208 7.54 28.15 9.49
C LEU A 208 8.07 26.75 9.18
N ALA A 209 7.79 26.21 7.98
CA ALA A 209 8.20 24.87 7.56
C ALA A 209 9.72 24.69 7.48
N GLU A 210 10.49 25.77 7.28
CA GLU A 210 11.97 25.72 7.32
C GLU A 210 12.50 25.39 8.72
N ARG A 211 11.74 25.69 9.77
CA ARG A 211 12.18 25.56 11.18
C ARG A 211 11.44 24.42 11.89
N GLU A 212 10.13 24.37 11.69
CA GLU A 212 9.21 23.47 12.37
C GLU A 212 8.25 22.81 11.35
N PRO A 213 8.71 21.83 10.55
CA PRO A 213 7.91 21.24 9.48
C PRO A 213 6.58 20.66 9.95
N ILE A 214 6.57 19.96 11.10
CA ILE A 214 5.37 19.32 11.66
C ILE A 214 4.35 20.38 12.10
N ALA A 215 4.81 21.44 12.76
CA ALA A 215 3.95 22.56 13.17
C ALA A 215 3.39 23.30 11.96
N ALA A 216 4.23 23.57 10.94
CA ALA A 216 3.80 24.23 9.72
C ALA A 216 2.69 23.48 8.99
N VAL A 217 2.81 22.15 8.86
CA VAL A 217 1.76 21.35 8.19
C VAL A 217 0.52 21.21 9.07
N ARG A 218 0.66 21.18 10.39
CA ARG A 218 -0.49 21.25 11.30
C ARG A 218 -1.24 22.57 11.12
N ASP A 219 -0.52 23.69 11.13
CA ASP A 219 -1.07 25.03 10.95
C ASP A 219 -1.63 25.23 9.54
N LEU A 220 -1.06 24.57 8.53
CA LEU A 220 -1.62 24.51 7.19
C LEU A 220 -3.02 23.87 7.20
N ILE A 221 -3.15 22.67 7.79
CA ILE A 221 -4.41 21.91 7.80
C ILE A 221 -5.49 22.67 8.58
N HIS A 222 -5.16 23.21 9.76
CA HIS A 222 -6.09 23.97 10.58
C HIS A 222 -6.39 25.34 9.99
N GLY A 223 -5.37 26.04 9.50
CA GLY A 223 -5.48 27.41 8.96
C GLY A 223 -6.29 27.49 7.66
N MET A 224 -6.35 26.40 6.88
CA MET A 224 -7.26 26.32 5.74
C MET A 224 -8.66 25.82 6.08
N ASP A 225 -8.92 25.44 7.34
CA ASP A 225 -10.16 24.82 7.81
C ASP A 225 -10.61 23.66 6.89
N TYR A 226 -9.65 22.76 6.60
CA TYR A 226 -9.86 21.69 5.64
C TYR A 226 -10.93 20.70 6.09
N GLU A 227 -11.06 20.51 7.40
CA GLU A 227 -12.07 19.64 7.98
C GLU A 227 -13.47 20.13 7.63
N SER A 228 -13.79 21.39 7.90
CA SER A 228 -15.08 21.99 7.54
C SER A 228 -15.34 21.90 6.04
N TRP A 229 -14.32 22.18 5.22
CA TRP A 229 -14.39 22.00 3.77
C TRP A 229 -14.74 20.56 3.34
N LEU A 230 -14.18 19.56 4.00
CA LEU A 230 -14.52 18.16 3.73
C LEU A 230 -15.95 17.84 4.15
N TYR A 231 -16.45 18.38 5.26
CA TYR A 231 -17.85 18.21 5.68
C TYR A 231 -18.85 18.86 4.71
N GLU A 232 -18.51 20.02 4.14
CA GLU A 232 -19.34 20.71 3.15
C GLU A 232 -19.35 20.02 1.78
N THR A 233 -18.21 19.44 1.36
CA THR A 233 -18.04 18.91 0.00
C THR A 233 -18.30 17.40 -0.12
N SER A 234 -18.30 16.68 0.99
CA SER A 234 -18.48 15.22 0.96
C SER A 234 -19.96 14.84 0.90
N PRO A 235 -20.30 13.67 0.31
CA PRO A 235 -21.69 13.24 0.17
C PRO A 235 -22.42 12.97 1.49
N SER A 236 -21.69 12.71 2.57
CA SER A 236 -22.25 12.47 3.90
C SER A 236 -21.23 12.82 5.00
N PRO A 237 -21.68 13.06 6.25
CA PRO A 237 -20.78 13.29 7.38
C PRO A 237 -19.80 12.13 7.60
N LYS A 238 -20.27 10.88 7.45
CA LYS A 238 -19.41 9.69 7.56
C LYS A 238 -18.32 9.66 6.48
N ALA A 239 -18.66 10.07 5.26
CA ALA A 239 -17.68 10.18 4.18
C ALA A 239 -16.65 11.29 4.46
N ALA A 240 -17.09 12.44 4.99
CA ALA A 240 -16.20 13.52 5.41
C ALA A 240 -15.23 13.09 6.52
N GLU A 241 -15.75 12.44 7.56
CA GLU A 241 -14.96 11.88 8.66
C GLU A 241 -13.90 10.89 8.13
N MET A 242 -14.28 10.03 7.19
CA MET A 242 -13.33 9.13 6.55
C MET A 242 -12.26 9.88 5.73
N ARG A 243 -12.64 10.90 4.95
CA ARG A 243 -11.65 11.71 4.22
C ARG A 243 -10.70 12.42 5.18
N MET A 244 -11.20 12.93 6.31
CA MET A 244 -10.36 13.55 7.33
C MET A 244 -9.43 12.53 8.01
N LYS A 245 -9.89 11.30 8.25
CA LYS A 245 -9.02 10.19 8.69
C LYS A 245 -7.88 9.91 7.70
N ASN A 246 -8.12 10.01 6.39
CA ASN A 246 -7.05 9.88 5.39
C ASN A 246 -6.03 11.03 5.49
N VAL A 247 -6.49 12.28 5.65
CA VAL A 247 -5.61 13.45 5.85
C VAL A 247 -4.73 13.27 7.08
N ASN A 248 -5.33 12.88 8.21
CA ASN A 248 -4.60 12.62 9.47
C ASN A 248 -3.59 11.47 9.32
N GLN A 249 -3.94 10.43 8.55
CA GLN A 249 -3.03 9.34 8.26
C GLN A 249 -1.79 9.80 7.47
N LEU A 250 -1.98 10.62 6.43
CA LEU A 250 -0.86 11.18 5.66
C LEU A 250 0.02 12.08 6.54
N PHE A 251 -0.60 12.87 7.42
CA PHE A 251 0.11 13.70 8.40
C PHE A 251 0.93 12.86 9.39
N SER A 252 0.39 11.75 9.90
CA SER A 252 1.13 10.81 10.76
C SER A 252 2.35 10.23 10.04
N TRP A 253 2.15 9.70 8.81
CA TRP A 253 3.25 9.14 8.03
C TRP A 253 4.34 10.17 7.74
N MET A 254 3.95 11.38 7.38
CA MET A 254 4.89 12.47 7.18
C MET A 254 5.66 12.78 8.47
N THR A 255 4.99 12.83 9.62
CA THR A 255 5.61 13.07 10.92
C THR A 255 6.64 11.99 11.25
N GLU A 256 6.27 10.72 11.11
CA GLU A 256 7.18 9.58 11.34
C GLU A 256 8.41 9.62 10.41
N MET A 257 8.22 10.00 9.13
CA MET A 257 9.34 10.13 8.18
C MET A 257 10.25 11.33 8.49
N LEU A 258 9.69 12.42 9.04
CA LEU A 258 10.46 13.59 9.46
C LEU A 258 11.26 13.31 10.74
N GLU A 259 10.66 12.60 11.70
CA GLU A 259 11.29 12.25 12.98
C GLU A 259 12.33 11.13 12.83
N GLY A 260 12.14 10.23 11.84
CA GLY A 260 12.98 9.05 11.66
C GLY A 260 12.67 7.95 12.68
N SER A 261 13.44 6.86 12.63
CA SER A 261 13.34 5.73 13.55
C SER A 261 14.74 5.21 13.92
N GLU A 262 14.83 4.19 14.77
CA GLU A 262 16.11 3.52 15.06
C GLU A 262 16.76 2.90 13.81
N LEU A 263 15.95 2.59 12.78
CA LEU A 263 16.38 1.93 11.54
C LEU A 263 16.51 2.92 10.37
N ASP A 264 15.76 4.02 10.38
CA ASP A 264 15.69 5.00 9.30
C ASP A 264 16.09 6.39 9.78
N GLU A 265 17.08 7.00 9.10
CA GLU A 265 17.48 8.38 9.36
C GLU A 265 16.31 9.36 9.10
N PRO A 266 16.19 10.43 9.92
CA PRO A 266 15.17 11.46 9.73
C PRO A 266 15.30 12.13 8.36
N MET A 267 14.16 12.50 7.79
CA MET A 267 14.09 13.13 6.47
C MET A 267 13.75 14.62 6.56
N THR A 268 14.15 15.40 5.56
CA THR A 268 13.64 16.76 5.39
C THR A 268 12.25 16.75 4.75
N LEU A 269 11.47 17.82 4.96
CA LEU A 269 10.14 17.96 4.34
C LEU A 269 10.18 17.78 2.82
N THR A 270 11.17 18.38 2.15
CA THR A 270 11.37 18.21 0.70
C THR A 270 11.57 16.76 0.30
N GLN A 271 12.35 15.98 1.06
CA GLN A 271 12.57 14.56 0.78
C GLN A 271 11.29 13.75 0.96
N VAL A 272 10.51 14.04 2.01
CA VAL A 272 9.22 13.38 2.26
C VAL A 272 8.23 13.66 1.13
N VAL A 273 8.07 14.94 0.76
CA VAL A 273 7.21 15.36 -0.36
C VAL A 273 7.64 14.75 -1.68
N THR A 274 8.95 14.66 -1.93
CA THR A 274 9.49 13.98 -3.12
C THR A 274 9.06 12.51 -3.16
N ARG A 275 9.15 11.78 -2.03
CA ARG A 275 8.71 10.37 -1.98
C ARG A 275 7.22 10.22 -2.28
N PHE A 276 6.37 11.08 -1.71
CA PHE A 276 4.93 11.05 -2.01
C PHE A 276 4.62 11.45 -3.46
N THR A 277 5.37 12.39 -4.03
CA THR A 277 5.13 12.90 -5.40
C THR A 277 5.54 11.88 -6.46
N LEU A 278 6.70 11.23 -6.29
CA LEU A 278 7.12 10.14 -7.18
C LEU A 278 6.06 9.05 -7.27
N ARG A 279 5.39 8.76 -6.15
CA ARG A 279 4.30 7.79 -6.10
C ARG A 279 3.08 8.21 -6.94
N ASP A 280 2.58 9.43 -6.76
CA ASP A 280 1.43 9.93 -7.53
C ASP A 280 1.71 9.98 -9.05
N MET A 281 2.97 10.20 -9.45
CA MET A 281 3.37 10.20 -10.86
C MET A 281 3.36 8.80 -11.49
N MET A 282 3.90 7.79 -10.79
CA MET A 282 3.91 6.40 -11.26
C MET A 282 2.49 5.84 -11.49
N GLU A 283 1.50 6.34 -10.76
CA GLU A 283 0.09 5.94 -10.94
C GLU A 283 -0.57 6.53 -12.19
N ARG A 284 -0.08 7.67 -12.70
CA ARG A 284 -0.70 8.39 -13.82
C ARG A 284 -0.11 8.02 -15.20
N GLY A 285 1.02 7.31 -15.22
CA GLY A 285 1.97 7.38 -16.33
C GLY A 285 1.97 6.27 -17.37
N GLU A 286 1.57 5.03 -17.08
CA GLU A 286 2.07 3.91 -17.91
C GLU A 286 1.04 2.79 -18.19
N SER A 287 1.08 2.28 -19.42
CA SER A 287 0.27 1.16 -19.91
C SER A 287 0.50 -0.09 -19.07
N GLU A 288 -0.59 -0.79 -18.78
CA GLU A 288 -0.73 -1.67 -17.62
C GLU A 288 0.15 -2.94 -17.57
N GLU A 289 0.91 -3.27 -18.62
CA GLU A 289 1.40 -4.65 -18.83
C GLU A 289 2.91 -4.89 -18.59
N GLU A 290 3.76 -3.88 -18.37
CA GLU A 290 5.23 -4.14 -18.41
C GLU A 290 6.09 -3.57 -17.27
N LEU A 291 5.52 -2.90 -16.27
CA LEU A 291 6.34 -2.35 -15.19
C LEU A 291 6.76 -3.42 -14.18
N ASP A 292 8.04 -3.38 -13.83
CA ASP A 292 8.59 -4.21 -12.77
C ASP A 292 8.14 -3.69 -11.39
N GLN A 293 6.96 -4.14 -10.94
CA GLN A 293 6.33 -3.65 -9.70
C GLN A 293 5.52 -4.72 -8.98
N VAL A 294 5.52 -4.67 -7.64
CA VAL A 294 4.78 -5.59 -6.77
C VAL A 294 3.28 -5.41 -6.96
N GLN A 295 2.54 -6.51 -7.05
CA GLN A 295 1.10 -6.47 -7.28
C GLN A 295 0.32 -6.55 -5.96
N LEU A 296 -0.40 -5.50 -5.59
CA LEU A 296 -1.27 -5.44 -4.41
C LEU A 296 -2.71 -5.58 -4.89
N MET A 297 -3.43 -6.57 -4.38
CA MET A 297 -4.82 -6.75 -4.80
C MET A 297 -5.65 -7.50 -3.79
N THR A 298 -6.96 -7.32 -3.90
CA THR A 298 -7.88 -8.18 -3.16
C THR A 298 -7.84 -9.60 -3.71
N LEU A 299 -8.17 -10.59 -2.86
CA LEU A 299 -8.37 -11.97 -3.30
C LEU A 299 -9.35 -12.07 -4.48
N HIS A 300 -10.39 -11.25 -4.50
CA HIS A 300 -11.34 -11.17 -5.61
C HIS A 300 -10.70 -10.69 -6.91
N ALA A 301 -9.91 -9.62 -6.84
CA ALA A 301 -9.21 -9.04 -8.00
C ALA A 301 -8.11 -9.97 -8.55
N SER A 302 -7.66 -10.96 -7.77
CA SER A 302 -6.68 -11.95 -8.22
C SER A 302 -7.23 -13.03 -9.18
N LYS A 303 -8.56 -13.12 -9.32
CA LYS A 303 -9.20 -14.17 -10.12
C LYS A 303 -8.71 -14.13 -11.57
N GLY A 304 -8.13 -15.23 -12.02
CA GLY A 304 -7.61 -15.36 -13.39
C GLY A 304 -6.13 -14.97 -13.54
N LEU A 305 -5.53 -14.32 -12.53
CA LEU A 305 -4.12 -13.96 -12.53
C LEU A 305 -3.26 -15.07 -11.91
N GLU A 306 -1.94 -14.95 -12.05
CA GLU A 306 -0.97 -15.89 -11.49
C GLU A 306 0.37 -15.21 -11.25
N PHE A 307 1.04 -15.60 -10.16
CA PHE A 307 2.29 -14.98 -9.72
C PHE A 307 3.28 -16.05 -9.23
N PRO A 308 4.58 -15.92 -9.54
CA PRO A 308 5.61 -16.77 -8.98
C PRO A 308 5.57 -16.86 -7.44
N TYR A 309 5.46 -15.72 -6.77
CA TYR A 309 5.54 -15.63 -5.31
C TYR A 309 4.35 -14.84 -4.76
N VAL A 310 3.63 -15.42 -3.81
CA VAL A 310 2.43 -14.80 -3.24
C VAL A 310 2.55 -14.68 -1.72
N TYR A 311 2.20 -13.50 -1.22
CA TYR A 311 1.95 -13.24 0.20
C TYR A 311 0.43 -13.10 0.41
N MET A 312 -0.19 -14.03 1.13
CA MET A 312 -1.58 -13.91 1.59
C MET A 312 -1.57 -13.34 3.01
N VAL A 313 -2.02 -12.09 3.15
CA VAL A 313 -1.87 -11.31 4.39
C VAL A 313 -3.16 -11.17 5.18
N GLY A 314 -3.06 -10.97 6.49
CA GLY A 314 -4.21 -10.92 7.40
C GLY A 314 -5.00 -12.23 7.46
N MET A 315 -4.29 -13.35 7.59
CA MET A 315 -4.86 -14.70 7.73
C MET A 315 -5.39 -14.94 9.16
N GLU A 316 -6.42 -14.20 9.50
CA GLU A 316 -7.01 -14.07 10.83
C GLU A 316 -8.52 -14.28 10.77
N GLU A 317 -9.12 -14.84 11.83
CA GLU A 317 -10.58 -14.83 12.00
C GLU A 317 -11.08 -13.38 12.05
N GLY A 318 -12.21 -13.11 11.36
CA GLY A 318 -12.76 -11.77 11.20
C GLY A 318 -12.23 -11.03 9.97
N PHE A 319 -11.04 -11.38 9.46
CA PHE A 319 -10.52 -10.91 8.17
C PHE A 319 -10.74 -11.94 7.08
N LEU A 320 -10.12 -13.11 7.17
CA LEU A 320 -10.29 -14.22 6.23
C LEU A 320 -10.41 -15.52 7.02
N PRO A 321 -11.63 -16.01 7.31
CA PRO A 321 -12.92 -15.54 6.81
C PRO A 321 -13.36 -14.18 7.37
N HIS A 322 -14.02 -13.36 6.54
CA HIS A 322 -14.56 -12.07 6.97
C HIS A 322 -15.68 -12.23 8.01
N GLN A 323 -15.74 -11.32 9.00
CA GLN A 323 -16.70 -11.40 10.10
C GLN A 323 -18.16 -11.59 9.65
N SER A 324 -18.60 -10.84 8.63
CA SER A 324 -19.97 -10.98 8.11
C SER A 324 -20.29 -12.38 7.60
N SER A 325 -19.33 -13.05 6.97
CA SER A 325 -19.51 -14.41 6.46
C SER A 325 -19.50 -15.45 7.57
N ILE A 326 -18.83 -15.15 8.69
CA ILE A 326 -18.92 -15.96 9.92
C ILE A 326 -20.32 -15.84 10.51
N ASP A 327 -20.82 -14.60 10.65
CA ASP A 327 -22.13 -14.32 11.25
C ASP A 327 -23.29 -14.90 10.42
N GLU A 328 -23.14 -14.92 9.09
CA GLU A 328 -24.12 -15.46 8.13
C GLU A 328 -23.99 -16.98 7.88
N ASP A 329 -23.06 -17.66 8.55
CA ASP A 329 -22.71 -19.08 8.33
C ASP A 329 -22.39 -19.41 6.85
N ASN A 330 -21.77 -18.45 6.15
CA ASN A 330 -21.38 -18.54 4.75
C ASN A 330 -19.86 -18.70 4.60
N ILE A 331 -19.28 -19.56 5.43
CA ILE A 331 -17.83 -19.84 5.44
C ILE A 331 -17.38 -20.47 4.13
N ASP A 332 -18.26 -21.22 3.47
CA ASP A 332 -17.96 -21.90 2.21
C ASP A 332 -17.50 -20.95 1.11
N GLU A 333 -18.09 -19.75 1.02
CA GLU A 333 -17.70 -18.76 0.02
C GLU A 333 -16.33 -18.14 0.34
N GLU A 334 -16.08 -17.81 1.61
CA GLU A 334 -14.76 -17.33 2.04
C GLU A 334 -13.68 -18.41 1.86
N ARG A 335 -14.03 -19.69 2.00
CA ARG A 335 -13.11 -20.80 1.72
C ARG A 335 -12.82 -20.93 0.23
N ARG A 336 -13.80 -20.72 -0.65
CA ARG A 336 -13.58 -20.61 -2.10
C ARG A 336 -12.65 -19.43 -2.42
N LEU A 337 -12.81 -18.31 -1.72
CA LEU A 337 -11.96 -17.13 -1.88
C LEU A 337 -10.51 -17.41 -1.46
N ALA A 338 -10.30 -18.05 -0.30
CA ALA A 338 -8.99 -18.49 0.16
C ALA A 338 -8.35 -19.48 -0.83
N TYR A 339 -9.11 -20.46 -1.32
CA TYR A 339 -8.69 -21.38 -2.37
C TYR A 339 -8.23 -20.66 -3.65
N VAL A 340 -8.96 -19.63 -4.09
CA VAL A 340 -8.55 -18.81 -5.24
C VAL A 340 -7.19 -18.16 -4.96
N GLY A 341 -7.00 -17.55 -3.79
CA GLY A 341 -5.73 -16.94 -3.36
C GLY A 341 -4.55 -17.92 -3.40
N ILE A 342 -4.71 -19.09 -2.78
CA ILE A 342 -3.66 -20.14 -2.74
C ILE A 342 -3.27 -20.56 -4.16
N THR A 343 -4.25 -20.75 -5.04
CA THR A 343 -4.02 -21.19 -6.43
C THR A 343 -3.52 -20.08 -7.37
N ARG A 344 -3.27 -18.87 -6.87
CA ARG A 344 -2.56 -17.81 -7.63
C ARG A 344 -1.05 -17.99 -7.60
N ALA A 345 -0.53 -18.65 -6.58
CA ALA A 345 0.89 -18.90 -6.43
C ALA A 345 1.38 -20.01 -7.36
N GLN A 346 2.45 -19.76 -8.11
CA GLN A 346 3.09 -20.77 -8.96
C GLN A 346 4.18 -21.52 -8.18
N LYS A 347 5.09 -20.80 -7.51
CA LYS A 347 6.30 -21.38 -6.89
C LYS A 347 6.23 -21.40 -5.38
N GLU A 348 6.03 -20.24 -4.75
CA GLU A 348 6.04 -20.10 -3.29
C GLU A 348 4.83 -19.31 -2.79
N LEU A 349 4.32 -19.70 -1.63
CA LEU A 349 3.20 -19.06 -0.96
C LEU A 349 3.55 -18.88 0.51
N THR A 350 3.41 -17.63 0.96
CA THR A 350 3.61 -17.23 2.36
C THR A 350 2.31 -16.65 2.89
N PHE A 351 1.91 -17.09 4.07
CA PHE A 351 0.80 -16.54 4.83
C PHE A 351 1.33 -15.64 5.94
N THR A 352 0.63 -14.55 6.24
CA THR A 352 0.94 -13.71 7.41
C THR A 352 -0.31 -13.45 8.25
N LEU A 353 -0.11 -13.31 9.56
CA LEU A 353 -1.13 -12.96 10.54
C LEU A 353 -0.55 -12.08 11.65
N CYS A 354 -1.38 -11.27 12.28
CA CYS A 354 -1.03 -10.40 13.40
C CYS A 354 -1.44 -11.03 14.74
N LYS A 355 -0.61 -10.84 15.77
CA LYS A 355 -0.95 -11.22 17.16
C LYS A 355 -1.92 -10.24 17.80
N GLU A 356 -1.78 -8.95 17.48
CA GLU A 356 -2.65 -7.88 17.94
C GLU A 356 -2.98 -6.98 16.75
N ARG A 357 -4.18 -6.39 16.69
CA ARG A 357 -4.56 -5.52 15.58
C ARG A 357 -5.48 -4.41 16.03
N ARG A 358 -5.33 -3.22 15.45
CA ARG A 358 -6.25 -2.12 15.73
C ARG A 358 -7.46 -2.17 14.80
N GLN A 359 -8.64 -2.47 15.35
CA GLN A 359 -9.90 -2.46 14.63
C GLN A 359 -10.85 -1.44 15.26
N TYR A 360 -11.36 -0.51 14.44
CA TYR A 360 -12.30 0.53 14.89
C TYR A 360 -11.82 1.37 16.10
N GLY A 361 -10.50 1.47 16.30
CA GLY A 361 -9.87 2.19 17.41
C GLY A 361 -9.51 1.31 18.61
N GLU A 362 -10.03 0.09 18.68
CA GLU A 362 -9.76 -0.88 19.75
C GLU A 362 -8.66 -1.85 19.36
N LEU A 363 -7.89 -2.31 20.35
CA LEU A 363 -6.87 -3.33 20.17
C LEU A 363 -7.52 -4.71 20.37
N VAL A 364 -7.47 -5.55 19.35
CA VAL A 364 -8.03 -6.89 19.35
C VAL A 364 -6.89 -7.90 19.20
N ARG A 365 -7.03 -9.08 19.83
CA ARG A 365 -6.15 -10.23 19.61
C ARG A 365 -6.89 -11.23 18.72
N PRO A 366 -6.66 -11.20 17.40
CA PRO A 366 -7.35 -12.11 16.50
C PRO A 366 -6.81 -13.53 16.64
N GLU A 367 -7.70 -14.51 16.49
CA GLU A 367 -7.30 -15.91 16.32
C GLU A 367 -6.80 -16.14 14.89
N PRO A 368 -5.85 -17.07 14.67
CA PRO A 368 -5.47 -17.47 13.33
C PRO A 368 -6.67 -17.94 12.53
N SER A 369 -6.70 -17.62 11.23
CA SER A 369 -7.74 -18.11 10.32
C SER A 369 -7.89 -19.62 10.42
N ARG A 370 -9.14 -20.11 10.59
CA ARG A 370 -9.43 -21.55 10.52
C ARG A 370 -8.90 -22.19 9.25
N PHE A 371 -8.82 -21.44 8.14
CA PHE A 371 -8.30 -21.95 6.88
C PHE A 371 -6.83 -22.35 7.00
N LEU A 372 -6.02 -21.71 7.83
CA LEU A 372 -4.63 -22.15 8.06
C LEU A 372 -4.56 -23.50 8.80
N LEU A 373 -5.52 -23.76 9.69
CA LEU A 373 -5.61 -25.00 10.46
C LEU A 373 -6.17 -26.15 9.60
N GLU A 374 -7.01 -25.83 8.63
CA GLU A 374 -7.56 -26.78 7.65
C GLU A 374 -6.53 -27.22 6.59
N LEU A 375 -5.38 -26.56 6.48
CA LEU A 375 -4.30 -26.92 5.55
C LEU A 375 -3.48 -28.14 6.01
N PRO A 376 -2.74 -28.82 5.10
CA PRO A 376 -1.85 -29.93 5.47
C PRO A 376 -0.69 -29.45 6.34
N GLN A 377 -0.78 -29.69 7.66
CA GLN A 377 0.19 -29.17 8.62
C GLN A 377 1.64 -29.66 8.35
N ASP A 378 1.82 -30.84 7.76
CA ASP A 378 3.14 -31.36 7.37
C ASP A 378 3.84 -30.54 6.27
N ASP A 379 3.10 -29.70 5.54
CA ASP A 379 3.63 -28.82 4.49
C ASP A 379 3.65 -27.34 4.91
N LEU A 380 3.21 -27.04 6.14
CA LEU A 380 3.19 -25.69 6.70
C LEU A 380 4.32 -25.51 7.71
N ILE A 381 5.06 -24.41 7.56
CA ILE A 381 6.07 -23.98 8.52
C ILE A 381 5.54 -22.74 9.24
N TRP A 382 5.06 -22.96 10.45
CA TRP A 382 4.75 -21.89 11.38
C TRP A 382 6.05 -21.29 11.90
N GLU A 383 6.21 -19.98 11.76
CA GLU A 383 7.28 -19.24 12.43
C GLU A 383 7.02 -19.30 13.95
N GLN A 384 7.51 -20.36 14.59
CA GLN A 384 7.55 -20.41 16.05
C GLN A 384 8.33 -19.19 16.53
N GLU A 385 7.84 -18.55 17.61
CA GLU A 385 8.59 -17.49 18.29
C GLU A 385 10.04 -17.93 18.39
N ARG A 386 10.95 -17.14 17.77
CA ARG A 386 12.38 -17.40 17.82
C ARG A 386 12.70 -17.84 19.24
N LYS A 387 13.13 -19.09 19.43
CA LYS A 387 13.87 -19.48 20.63
C LYS A 387 14.87 -18.36 20.86
N VAL A 388 14.82 -17.73 22.03
CA VAL A 388 15.79 -16.70 22.41
C VAL A 388 17.16 -17.33 22.21
N VAL A 389 17.80 -17.00 21.08
CA VAL A 389 19.09 -17.55 20.68
C VAL A 389 20.05 -17.07 21.76
N SER A 390 20.68 -18.01 22.48
CA SER A 390 21.56 -17.66 23.58
C SER A 390 22.69 -16.75 23.09
N ALA A 391 23.28 -15.94 23.97
CA ALA A 391 24.39 -15.07 23.61
C ALA A 391 25.54 -15.84 22.94
N GLU A 392 25.73 -17.11 23.31
CA GLU A 392 26.71 -18.02 22.74
C GLU A 392 26.38 -18.41 21.29
N GLU A 393 25.13 -18.74 20.97
CA GLU A 393 24.71 -19.05 19.59
C GLU A 393 24.77 -17.82 18.68
N ARG A 394 24.52 -16.61 19.21
CA ARG A 394 24.74 -15.34 18.50
C ARG A 394 26.23 -15.10 18.21
N MET A 395 27.11 -15.35 19.17
CA MET A 395 28.57 -15.26 18.97
C MET A 395 29.05 -16.27 17.93
N GLN A 396 28.58 -17.52 17.98
CA GLN A 396 28.97 -18.54 17.01
C GLN A 396 28.49 -18.20 15.58
N LYS A 397 27.24 -17.77 15.42
CA LYS A 397 26.73 -17.31 14.10
C LYS A 397 27.48 -16.07 13.60
N GLY A 398 27.81 -15.13 14.48
CA GLY A 398 28.63 -13.96 14.14
C GLY A 398 30.03 -14.34 13.69
N GLN A 399 30.69 -15.26 14.39
CA GLN A 399 32.01 -15.77 14.03
C GLN A 399 32.00 -16.54 12.70
N SER A 400 30.99 -17.38 12.46
CA SER A 400 30.86 -18.10 11.18
C SER A 400 30.60 -17.15 10.02
N HIS A 401 29.81 -16.08 10.24
CA HIS A 401 29.52 -15.11 9.21
C HIS A 401 30.74 -14.24 8.88
N LEU A 402 31.52 -13.85 9.89
CA LEU A 402 32.78 -13.13 9.72
C LEU A 402 33.84 -13.99 9.01
N ALA A 403 33.87 -15.31 9.29
CA ALA A 403 34.74 -16.25 8.61
C ALA A 403 34.40 -16.38 7.11
N ASN A 404 33.11 -16.46 6.78
CA ASN A 404 32.65 -16.50 5.39
C ASN A 404 32.95 -15.19 4.63
N LEU A 405 32.77 -14.04 5.27
CA LEU A 405 33.15 -12.74 4.69
C LEU A 405 34.66 -12.62 4.44
N LYS A 406 35.49 -13.09 5.39
CA LYS A 406 36.94 -13.15 5.22
C LYS A 406 37.34 -14.08 4.06
N ALA A 407 36.69 -15.24 3.93
CA ALA A 407 36.94 -16.17 2.84
C ALA A 407 36.56 -15.56 1.47
N MET A 408 35.42 -14.87 1.37
CA MET A 408 35.01 -14.18 0.14
C MET A 408 35.95 -13.02 -0.22
N MET A 409 36.44 -12.25 0.76
CA MET A 409 37.41 -11.18 0.50
C MET A 409 38.79 -11.72 0.11
N ALA A 410 39.24 -12.84 0.70
CA ALA A 410 40.48 -13.50 0.31
C ALA A 410 40.41 -14.04 -1.13
N ALA A 411 39.27 -14.63 -1.51
CA ALA A 411 39.04 -15.11 -2.88
C ALA A 411 39.04 -13.96 -3.93
N LYS A 412 38.67 -12.75 -3.53
CA LYS A 412 38.73 -11.55 -4.39
C LYS A 412 40.13 -10.94 -4.54
N ARG A 413 41.06 -11.22 -3.61
CA ARG A 413 42.45 -10.73 -3.65
C ARG A 413 43.42 -11.66 -4.39
N GLY A 414 42.98 -12.86 -4.74
CA GLY A 414 43.77 -13.87 -5.46
C GLY A 414 43.50 -13.96 -6.96
N LYS A 415 42.88 -12.95 -7.58
CA LYS A 415 42.71 -12.81 -9.02
C LYS A 415 43.44 -11.59 -9.54
#